data_AF-A0A0T6BGG7-F1
#
_entry.id   AF-A0A0T6BGG7-F1
#
_cell.length_a   1.000
_cell.length_b   1.000
_cell.length_c   1.000
_cell.angle_alpha   90.00
_cell.angle_beta   90.00
_cell.angle_gamma   90.00
#
_symmetry.space_group_name_H-M   'P 1'
#
loop_
_entity.id
_entity.type
_entity.pdbx_description
1 polymer ?
#
loop_
_entity_poly.entity_id
_entity_poly.type
_entity_poly.pdbx_seq_one_letter_code
_entity_poly.pdbx_strand_id
1 'polypeptide(L)'
;MVVVTREPETEPMLGDTGFDETVCFSNSAQNSWREQAYRDLTSIMKAAPLHINSLQTCLNLLTTAISLQDITLVKRCIEYLNKTINNENVLLVYGFLHKCQMPTIDPNRLQPSAPPLFEDEHLKGTNWVQTLIEDLRDNCLVIIDEHADHLLKQPELLQLPYKDIHDIVTRDTLRVSSEKIVYNVIYHWGLEECNRMTLSKYHLPEVLRQLRYAPRYGLMKKKEFKRKMEEILEEKEWRRIKFYLEEKSKNRHVDELPNKMSKPRLLTSNTKTNTKAQLNAKERLTRCERCIINVLACWTAIFD
;
A
#
# COMPACT_ATOMS: atom_id res chain seq x y z
N MET A 1 -63.74 48.12 -44.23
CA MET A 1 -63.33 47.80 -45.62
C MET A 1 -61.97 48.45 -45.88
N VAL A 2 -60.88 47.82 -45.45
CA VAL A 2 -59.50 48.14 -45.87
C VAL A 2 -58.66 46.86 -45.73
N VAL A 3 -58.29 46.33 -46.89
CA VAL A 3 -57.06 45.65 -47.33
C VAL A 3 -56.24 44.78 -46.34
N VAL A 4 -56.14 43.52 -46.73
CA VAL A 4 -55.20 42.46 -46.32
C VAL A 4 -53.78 42.76 -46.79
N THR A 5 -52.76 42.54 -45.95
CA THR A 5 -51.47 42.00 -46.41
C THR A 5 -50.88 41.04 -45.38
N ARG A 6 -50.30 39.96 -45.90
CA ARG A 6 -49.83 38.75 -45.21
C ARG A 6 -48.43 38.95 -44.63
N GLU A 7 -48.18 38.40 -43.44
CA GLU A 7 -46.84 38.20 -42.89
C GLU A 7 -46.33 36.77 -43.25
N PRO A 8 -45.02 36.60 -43.52
CA PRO A 8 -44.45 35.29 -43.83
C PRO A 8 -44.03 34.51 -42.58
N GLU A 9 -44.31 33.20 -42.62
CA GLU A 9 -43.85 32.17 -41.70
C GLU A 9 -42.32 32.06 -41.73
N THR A 10 -41.69 32.06 -40.55
CA THR A 10 -40.30 31.68 -40.36
C THR A 10 -40.23 30.48 -39.43
N GLU A 11 -39.70 29.38 -39.97
CA GLU A 11 -39.34 28.17 -39.22
C GLU A 11 -38.23 28.47 -38.20
N PRO A 12 -38.29 27.94 -36.97
CA PRO A 12 -37.15 27.92 -36.07
C PRO A 12 -36.34 26.64 -36.29
N MET A 13 -35.13 26.78 -36.86
CA MET A 13 -34.09 25.75 -36.84
C MET A 13 -32.95 26.18 -35.91
N LEU A 14 -32.50 25.22 -35.10
CA LEU A 14 -31.34 25.19 -34.21
C LEU A 14 -31.53 25.79 -32.80
N GLY A 15 -31.89 24.89 -31.88
CA GLY A 15 -31.80 25.10 -30.45
C GLY A 15 -30.35 25.21 -29.99
N ASP A 16 -30.05 26.36 -29.41
CA ASP A 16 -28.89 26.66 -28.60
C ASP A 16 -29.04 25.94 -27.25
N THR A 17 -28.15 25.00 -26.95
CA THR A 17 -28.03 24.43 -25.59
C THR A 17 -26.71 24.91 -25.02
N GLY A 18 -26.81 26.01 -24.26
CA GLY A 18 -25.73 26.48 -23.40
C GLY A 18 -25.31 25.37 -22.44
N PHE A 19 -24.06 24.95 -22.57
CA PHE A 19 -23.37 24.20 -21.54
C PHE A 19 -22.76 25.21 -20.57
N ASP A 20 -23.25 25.17 -19.33
CA ASP A 20 -22.73 25.90 -18.18
C ASP A 20 -21.22 25.70 -18.05
N GLU A 21 -20.47 26.78 -18.20
CA GLU A 21 -19.11 26.90 -17.67
C GLU A 21 -19.22 26.93 -16.14
N THR A 22 -18.97 25.80 -15.49
CA THR A 22 -18.47 25.83 -14.12
C THR A 22 -17.65 24.58 -13.80
N VAL A 23 -16.55 24.83 -13.09
CA VAL A 23 -15.62 23.88 -12.45
C VAL A 23 -14.45 23.39 -13.32
N CYS A 24 -13.47 24.26 -13.55
CA CYS A 24 -12.11 23.88 -13.92
C CYS A 24 -11.08 24.55 -12.99
N PHE A 25 -10.97 24.06 -11.76
CA PHE A 25 -9.78 24.29 -10.92
C PHE A 25 -9.48 23.03 -10.11
N SER A 26 -8.63 22.14 -10.69
CA SER A 26 -7.76 21.17 -9.96
C SER A 26 -7.01 20.16 -10.86
N ASN A 27 -7.23 20.12 -12.18
CA ASN A 27 -6.66 19.07 -13.05
C ASN A 27 -5.22 19.31 -13.58
N SER A 28 -4.63 20.49 -13.43
CA SER A 28 -3.34 20.80 -14.08
C SER A 28 -2.17 19.99 -13.50
N ALA A 29 -2.15 19.79 -12.18
CA ALA A 29 -1.07 19.06 -11.52
C ALA A 29 -1.12 17.55 -11.82
N GLN A 30 -2.33 16.96 -11.92
CA GLN A 30 -2.49 15.53 -12.21
C GLN A 30 -2.16 15.16 -13.65
N ASN A 31 -2.40 16.06 -14.60
CA ASN A 31 -2.06 15.84 -16.01
C ASN A 31 -0.55 15.99 -16.24
N SER A 32 0.10 16.94 -15.55
CA SER A 32 1.53 17.24 -15.71
C SER A 32 2.44 16.04 -15.42
N TRP A 33 2.23 15.30 -14.33
CA TRP A 33 3.11 14.16 -13.99
C TRP A 33 2.88 12.95 -14.91
N ARG A 34 1.66 12.76 -15.41
CA ARG A 34 1.34 11.70 -16.37
C ARG A 34 2.05 11.95 -17.69
N GLU A 35 2.01 13.18 -18.19
CA GLU A 35 2.71 13.59 -19.41
C GLU A 35 4.21 13.35 -19.32
N GLN A 36 4.84 13.67 -18.18
CA GLN A 36 6.26 13.40 -17.97
C GLN A 36 6.56 11.90 -17.99
N ALA A 37 5.75 11.08 -17.31
CA ALA A 37 5.91 9.63 -17.32
C ALA A 37 5.78 9.04 -18.74
N TYR A 38 4.84 9.54 -19.55
CA TYR A 38 4.67 9.12 -20.95
C TYR A 38 5.85 9.54 -21.85
N ARG A 39 6.43 10.73 -21.65
CA ARG A 39 7.65 11.14 -22.35
C ARG A 39 8.81 10.23 -22.00
N ASP A 40 8.98 9.93 -20.71
CA ASP A 40 10.03 9.03 -20.22
C ASP A 40 9.87 7.64 -20.84
N LEU A 41 8.64 7.10 -20.88
CA LEU A 41 8.30 5.84 -21.56
C LEU A 41 8.61 5.84 -23.05
N THR A 42 8.25 6.92 -23.76
CA THR A 42 8.55 7.07 -25.19
C THR A 42 10.06 7.11 -25.43
N SER A 43 10.83 7.62 -24.47
CA SER A 43 12.30 7.60 -24.49
C SER A 43 12.87 6.19 -24.30
N ILE A 44 12.25 5.37 -23.45
CA ILE A 44 12.59 3.93 -23.26
C ILE A 44 12.45 3.18 -24.58
N MET A 45 11.32 3.38 -25.26
CA MET A 45 11.05 2.73 -26.54
C MET A 45 12.07 3.13 -27.62
N LYS A 46 12.73 4.29 -27.45
CA LYS A 46 13.81 4.79 -28.32
C LYS A 46 15.22 4.38 -27.87
N ALA A 47 15.34 3.39 -26.96
CA ALA A 47 16.58 2.84 -26.42
C ALA A 47 17.48 3.83 -25.63
N ALA A 48 16.93 4.93 -25.12
CA ALA A 48 17.67 5.83 -24.24
C ALA A 48 17.73 5.26 -22.79
N PRO A 49 18.88 5.36 -22.09
CA PRO A 49 18.99 4.90 -20.71
C PRO A 49 18.11 5.75 -19.78
N LEU A 50 17.17 5.12 -19.08
CA LEU A 50 16.38 5.77 -18.04
C LEU A 50 17.24 6.15 -16.83
N HIS A 51 17.31 7.43 -16.56
CA HIS A 51 17.84 7.97 -15.32
C HIS A 51 16.69 8.24 -14.36
N ILE A 52 16.44 7.29 -13.45
CA ILE A 52 15.49 7.47 -12.34
C ILE A 52 16.19 8.35 -11.31
N ASN A 53 15.91 9.66 -11.35
CA ASN A 53 16.62 10.66 -10.56
C ASN A 53 15.91 11.01 -9.24
N SER A 54 14.65 10.61 -9.06
CA SER A 54 13.89 10.90 -7.86
C SER A 54 12.95 9.75 -7.47
N LEU A 55 12.69 9.63 -6.17
CA LEU A 55 11.73 8.67 -5.62
C LEU A 55 10.33 8.89 -6.20
N GLN A 56 9.87 10.14 -6.25
CA GLN A 56 8.54 10.48 -6.74
C GLN A 56 8.38 10.13 -8.23
N THR A 57 9.41 10.40 -9.05
CA THR A 57 9.43 10.00 -10.46
C THR A 57 9.33 8.49 -10.58
N CYS A 58 10.08 7.73 -9.76
CA CYS A 58 10.04 6.27 -9.77
C CYS A 58 8.64 5.72 -9.42
N LEU A 59 7.97 6.29 -8.42
CA LEU A 59 6.63 5.86 -8.02
C LEU A 59 5.60 6.15 -9.12
N ASN A 60 5.64 7.36 -9.70
CA ASN A 60 4.77 7.70 -10.82
C ASN A 60 5.01 6.79 -12.03
N LEU A 61 6.28 6.52 -12.34
CA LEU A 61 6.67 5.63 -13.44
C LEU A 61 6.23 4.19 -13.19
N LEU A 62 6.30 3.70 -11.95
CA LEU A 62 5.80 2.38 -11.58
C LEU A 62 4.30 2.23 -11.86
N THR A 63 3.48 3.22 -11.48
CA THR A 63 2.03 3.17 -11.77
C THR A 63 1.74 3.13 -13.26
N THR A 64 2.44 3.95 -14.04
CA THR A 64 2.26 3.96 -15.50
C THR A 64 2.76 2.65 -16.12
N ALA A 65 3.89 2.12 -15.65
CA ALA A 65 4.43 0.84 -16.10
C ALA A 65 3.46 -0.32 -15.85
N ILE A 66 2.83 -0.36 -14.67
CA ILE A 66 1.80 -1.35 -14.35
C ILE A 66 0.59 -1.20 -15.27
N SER A 67 0.13 0.04 -15.49
CA SER A 67 -1.02 0.33 -16.34
C SER A 67 -0.77 -0.07 -17.80
N LEU A 68 0.47 0.07 -18.28
CA LEU A 68 0.90 -0.31 -19.62
C LEU A 68 1.37 -1.77 -19.73
N GLN A 69 1.35 -2.52 -18.62
CA GLN A 69 1.86 -3.89 -18.52
C GLN A 69 3.34 -4.04 -18.98
N ASP A 70 4.15 -2.99 -18.84
CA ASP A 70 5.58 -3.03 -19.17
C ASP A 70 6.37 -3.75 -18.06
N ILE A 71 6.66 -5.02 -18.32
CA ILE A 71 7.33 -5.92 -17.39
C ILE A 71 8.72 -5.42 -16.98
N THR A 72 9.48 -4.97 -17.98
CA THR A 72 10.89 -4.62 -17.81
C THR A 72 11.00 -3.36 -16.98
N LEU A 73 10.12 -2.40 -17.24
CA LEU A 73 10.07 -1.16 -16.50
C LEU A 73 9.61 -1.37 -15.05
N VAL A 74 8.58 -2.19 -14.82
CA VAL A 74 8.14 -2.54 -13.45
C VAL A 74 9.29 -3.12 -12.64
N LYS A 75 10.03 -4.10 -13.20
CA LYS A 75 11.18 -4.72 -12.53
C LYS A 75 12.27 -3.69 -12.18
N ARG A 76 12.57 -2.77 -13.11
CA ARG A 76 13.58 -1.72 -12.90
C ARG A 76 13.15 -0.72 -11.82
N CYS A 77 11.88 -0.31 -11.80
CA CYS A 77 11.33 0.55 -10.76
C CYS A 77 11.37 -0.13 -9.39
N ILE A 78 10.95 -1.39 -9.29
CA ILE A 78 10.97 -2.14 -8.03
C ILE A 78 12.40 -2.36 -7.53
N GLU A 79 13.35 -2.64 -8.42
CA GLU A 79 14.77 -2.77 -8.04
C GLU A 79 15.34 -1.44 -7.54
N TYR A 80 15.03 -0.33 -8.19
CA TYR A 80 15.40 1.00 -7.72
C TYR A 80 14.81 1.29 -6.33
N LEU A 81 13.50 1.07 -6.16
CA LEU A 81 12.82 1.30 -4.89
C LEU A 81 13.44 0.46 -3.76
N ASN A 82 13.65 -0.83 -3.98
CA ASN A 82 14.32 -1.70 -3.00
C ASN A 82 15.71 -1.19 -2.59
N LYS A 83 16.47 -0.58 -3.50
CA LYS A 83 17.78 0.00 -3.18
C LYS A 83 17.68 1.33 -2.44
N THR A 84 16.59 2.07 -2.63
CA THR A 84 16.42 3.42 -2.05
C THR A 84 15.58 3.48 -0.78
N ILE A 85 14.83 2.42 -0.44
CA ILE A 85 13.97 2.44 0.77
C ILE A 85 14.84 2.59 2.02
N ASN A 86 14.45 3.53 2.88
CA ASN A 86 15.08 3.85 4.14
C ASN A 86 14.02 4.33 5.16
N ASN A 87 14.45 4.69 6.37
CA ASN A 87 13.55 5.11 7.45
C ASN A 87 12.81 6.43 7.19
N GLU A 88 13.23 7.23 6.21
CA GLU A 88 12.60 8.51 5.89
C GLU A 88 11.47 8.34 4.87
N ASN A 89 11.64 7.40 3.93
CA ASN A 89 10.74 7.24 2.80
C ASN A 89 9.86 5.98 2.84
N VAL A 90 10.12 5.04 3.75
CA VAL A 90 9.44 3.72 3.79
C VAL A 90 7.92 3.85 3.92
N LEU A 91 7.41 4.79 4.73
CA LEU A 91 5.96 4.99 4.91
C LEU A 91 5.30 5.51 3.64
N LEU A 92 5.98 6.40 2.92
CA LEU A 92 5.51 6.94 1.64
C LEU A 92 5.46 5.84 0.58
N VAL A 93 6.51 5.04 0.46
CA VAL A 93 6.54 3.91 -0.49
C VAL A 93 5.46 2.90 -0.11
N TYR A 94 5.37 2.50 1.16
CA TYR A 94 4.39 1.53 1.64
C TYR A 94 2.94 1.95 1.34
N GLY A 95 2.57 3.19 1.66
CA GLY A 95 1.23 3.72 1.35
C GLY A 95 0.97 3.88 -0.15
N PHE A 96 2.01 4.08 -0.96
CA PHE A 96 1.88 4.11 -2.41
C PHE A 96 1.58 2.74 -3.02
N LEU A 97 2.18 1.66 -2.50
CA LEU A 97 2.00 0.31 -3.04
C LEU A 97 0.55 -0.18 -3.00
N HIS A 98 -0.27 0.31 -2.06
CA HIS A 98 -1.69 0.01 -2.05
C HIS A 98 -2.40 0.48 -3.34
N LYS A 99 -1.98 1.60 -3.91
CA LYS A 99 -2.52 2.14 -5.18
C LYS A 99 -2.11 1.33 -6.40
N CYS A 100 -1.02 0.56 -6.28
CA CYS A 100 -0.51 -0.31 -7.33
C CYS A 100 -1.19 -1.69 -7.36
N GLN A 101 -2.02 -2.01 -6.36
CA GLN A 101 -2.79 -3.25 -6.38
C GLN A 101 -3.77 -3.19 -7.54
N MET A 102 -3.56 -4.08 -8.52
CA MET A 102 -4.51 -4.25 -9.61
C MET A 102 -5.83 -4.76 -9.02
N PRO A 103 -6.99 -4.24 -9.47
CA PRO A 103 -8.25 -4.86 -9.11
C PRO A 103 -8.16 -6.32 -9.54
N THR A 104 -8.33 -7.24 -8.58
CA THR A 104 -8.47 -8.66 -8.88
C THR A 104 -9.72 -8.80 -9.71
N ILE A 105 -9.55 -8.81 -11.04
CA ILE A 105 -10.63 -9.12 -11.96
C ILE A 105 -11.05 -10.54 -11.59
N ASP A 106 -12.31 -10.69 -11.18
CA ASP A 106 -12.90 -12.01 -10.98
C ASP A 106 -12.68 -12.83 -12.26
N PRO A 107 -11.92 -13.95 -12.19
CA PRO A 107 -11.59 -14.74 -13.37
C PRO A 107 -12.84 -15.23 -14.11
N ASN A 108 -14.01 -15.23 -13.47
CA ASN A 108 -15.28 -15.63 -14.07
C ASN A 108 -16.01 -14.49 -14.81
N ARG A 109 -15.57 -13.23 -14.73
CA ARG A 109 -16.28 -12.08 -15.31
C ARG A 109 -15.83 -11.68 -16.71
N LEU A 110 -14.67 -12.15 -17.16
CA LEU A 110 -14.10 -11.84 -18.48
C LEU A 110 -13.70 -13.10 -19.23
N GLN A 111 -14.40 -14.21 -19.06
CA GLN A 111 -14.16 -15.37 -19.92
C GLN A 111 -14.63 -15.00 -21.34
N PRO A 112 -13.71 -14.85 -22.32
CA PRO A 112 -14.14 -14.66 -23.70
C PRO A 112 -14.98 -15.88 -24.09
N SER A 113 -16.10 -15.68 -24.77
CA SER A 113 -16.98 -16.80 -25.18
C SER A 113 -16.33 -17.74 -26.21
N ALA A 114 -15.17 -17.36 -26.74
CA ALA A 114 -14.38 -18.17 -27.65
C ALA A 114 -13.43 -19.11 -26.87
N PRO A 115 -13.40 -20.41 -27.18
CA PRO A 115 -12.45 -21.34 -26.57
C PRO A 115 -11.01 -20.94 -26.92
N PRO A 116 -10.07 -20.99 -25.96
CA PRO A 116 -8.67 -20.62 -26.18
C PRO A 116 -7.98 -21.62 -27.13
N LEU A 117 -7.20 -21.10 -28.08
CA LEU A 117 -6.57 -21.93 -29.12
C LEU A 117 -5.33 -22.71 -28.68
N PHE A 118 -4.76 -22.43 -27.50
CA PHE A 118 -3.65 -23.21 -26.93
C PHE A 118 -3.70 -23.14 -25.39
N GLU A 119 -3.72 -24.31 -24.76
CA GLU A 119 -3.65 -24.46 -23.31
C GLU A 119 -2.18 -24.51 -22.85
N ASP A 120 -1.80 -23.49 -22.08
CA ASP A 120 -0.88 -23.66 -20.96
C ASP A 120 -1.55 -22.99 -19.75
N GLU A 121 -2.48 -23.72 -19.11
CA GLU A 121 -3.28 -23.25 -17.97
C GLU A 121 -2.41 -22.78 -16.79
N HIS A 122 -1.14 -23.19 -16.72
CA HIS A 122 -0.21 -22.81 -15.65
C HIS A 122 0.30 -21.36 -15.72
N LEU A 123 0.21 -20.68 -16.87
CA LEU A 123 0.67 -19.29 -17.02
C LEU A 123 -0.44 -18.25 -16.79
N LYS A 124 -1.69 -18.70 -16.68
CA LYS A 124 -2.88 -17.83 -16.62
C LYS A 124 -3.23 -17.35 -15.19
N GLY A 125 -2.52 -17.84 -14.17
CA GLY A 125 -2.95 -17.70 -12.77
C GLY A 125 -2.07 -16.85 -11.84
N THR A 126 -0.83 -16.53 -12.20
CA THR A 126 0.06 -15.75 -11.33
C THR A 126 0.26 -14.35 -11.89
N ASN A 127 -0.41 -13.38 -11.27
CA ASN A 127 -0.11 -11.97 -11.48
C ASN A 127 1.29 -11.69 -10.89
N TRP A 128 2.35 -12.03 -11.63
CA TRP A 128 3.74 -11.91 -11.19
C TRP A 128 4.10 -10.46 -10.78
N VAL A 129 3.42 -9.46 -11.36
CA VAL A 129 3.52 -8.05 -10.93
C VAL A 129 3.08 -7.90 -9.48
N GLN A 130 1.94 -8.51 -9.14
CA GLN A 130 1.39 -8.49 -7.78
C GLN A 130 2.35 -9.15 -6.79
N THR A 131 2.98 -10.26 -7.15
CA THR A 131 4.02 -10.90 -6.32
C THR A 131 5.20 -9.96 -6.07
N LEU A 132 5.70 -9.26 -7.10
CA LEU A 132 6.81 -8.32 -6.91
C LEU A 132 6.42 -7.11 -6.05
N ILE A 133 5.18 -6.63 -6.16
CA ILE A 133 4.64 -5.56 -5.32
C ILE A 133 4.51 -6.03 -3.87
N GLU A 134 4.06 -7.27 -3.66
CA GLU A 134 3.97 -7.90 -2.35
C GLU A 134 5.34 -8.09 -1.70
N ASP A 135 6.35 -8.57 -2.45
CA ASP A 135 7.73 -8.68 -1.98
C ASP A 135 8.29 -7.31 -1.54
N LEU A 136 8.03 -6.26 -2.34
CA LEU A 136 8.43 -4.89 -2.00
C LEU A 136 7.70 -4.38 -0.75
N ARG A 137 6.41 -4.72 -0.61
CA ARG A 137 5.60 -4.37 0.56
C ARG A 137 6.13 -5.05 1.82
N ASP A 138 6.51 -6.33 1.73
CA ASP A 138 7.10 -7.08 2.84
C ASP A 138 8.45 -6.50 3.25
N ASN A 139 9.30 -6.08 2.30
CA ASN A 139 10.54 -5.38 2.60
C ASN A 139 10.30 -4.06 3.36
N CYS A 140 9.30 -3.27 2.94
CA CYS A 140 8.89 -2.08 3.69
C CYS A 140 8.46 -2.43 5.12
N LEU A 141 7.66 -3.49 5.29
CA LEU A 141 7.18 -3.93 6.60
C LEU A 141 8.30 -4.41 7.52
N VAL A 142 9.33 -5.05 7.00
CA VAL A 142 10.53 -5.42 7.78
C VAL A 142 11.22 -4.17 8.34
N ILE A 143 11.41 -3.14 7.52
CA ILE A 143 12.03 -1.88 7.96
C ILE A 143 11.16 -1.16 8.99
N ILE A 144 9.83 -1.17 8.79
CA ILE A 144 8.85 -0.63 9.73
C ILE A 144 8.94 -1.35 11.07
N ASP A 145 8.98 -2.69 11.04
CA ASP A 145 9.08 -3.52 12.24
C ASP A 145 10.37 -3.24 13.01
N GLU A 146 11.50 -3.03 12.33
CA GLU A 146 12.79 -2.77 12.96
C GLU A 146 12.90 -1.38 13.59
N HIS A 147 12.28 -0.36 13.00
CA HIS A 147 12.39 1.04 13.42
C HIS A 147 11.07 1.63 13.94
N ALA A 148 10.17 0.77 14.44
CA ALA A 148 8.79 1.13 14.77
C ALA A 148 8.68 2.30 15.75
N ASP A 149 9.55 2.39 16.77
CA ASP A 149 9.50 3.46 17.78
C ASP A 149 9.66 4.87 17.22
N HIS A 150 10.37 5.01 16.10
CA HIS A 150 10.57 6.28 15.39
C HIS A 150 9.47 6.47 14.34
N LEU A 151 9.26 5.47 13.48
CA LEU A 151 8.33 5.54 12.36
C LEU A 151 6.88 5.71 12.80
N LEU A 152 6.49 5.13 13.94
CA LEU A 152 5.13 5.27 14.45
C LEU A 152 4.80 6.69 14.94
N LYS A 153 5.80 7.54 15.19
CA LYS A 153 5.59 8.93 15.62
C LYS A 153 5.53 9.92 14.46
N GLN A 154 5.84 9.47 13.25
CA GLN A 154 5.88 10.30 12.07
C GLN A 154 4.47 10.69 11.60
N PRO A 155 4.27 11.95 11.16
CA PRO A 155 2.96 12.41 10.67
C PRO A 155 2.53 11.71 9.37
N GLU A 156 3.48 11.21 8.58
CA GLU A 156 3.22 10.46 7.34
C GLU A 156 2.38 9.21 7.59
N LEU A 157 2.53 8.59 8.77
CA LEU A 157 1.74 7.44 9.17
C LEU A 157 0.24 7.77 9.27
N LEU A 158 -0.09 9.00 9.67
CA LEU A 158 -1.48 9.45 9.80
C LEU A 158 -2.18 9.56 8.44
N GLN A 159 -1.40 9.65 7.35
CA GLN A 159 -1.91 9.72 5.97
C GLN A 159 -2.20 8.34 5.36
N LEU A 160 -1.85 7.26 6.05
CA LEU A 160 -2.10 5.90 5.56
C LEU A 160 -3.59 5.52 5.67
N PRO A 161 -4.08 4.68 4.74
CA PRO A 161 -5.45 4.16 4.81
C PRO A 161 -5.60 3.13 5.93
N TYR A 162 -6.85 2.90 6.36
CA TYR A 162 -7.19 1.97 7.44
C TYR A 162 -6.51 0.59 7.31
N LYS A 163 -6.55 -0.01 6.12
CA LYS A 163 -5.98 -1.34 5.86
C LYS A 163 -4.47 -1.37 6.12
N ASP A 164 -3.75 -0.36 5.66
CA ASP A 164 -2.29 -0.30 5.79
C ASP A 164 -1.86 -0.10 7.24
N ILE A 165 -2.58 0.74 7.99
CA ILE A 165 -2.32 0.91 9.42
C ILE A 165 -2.65 -0.36 10.18
N HIS A 166 -3.80 -0.97 9.89
CA HIS A 166 -4.18 -2.24 10.49
C HIS A 166 -3.11 -3.30 10.29
N ASP A 167 -2.59 -3.43 9.06
CA ASP A 167 -1.52 -4.37 8.73
C ASP A 167 -0.22 -4.05 9.49
N ILE A 168 0.09 -2.79 9.77
CA ILE A 168 1.28 -2.41 10.57
C ILE A 168 1.06 -2.74 12.05
N VAL A 169 -0.02 -2.25 12.67
CA VAL A 169 -0.16 -2.27 14.14
C VAL A 169 -0.51 -3.64 14.72
N THR A 170 -1.12 -4.51 13.91
CA THR A 170 -1.52 -5.86 14.33
C THR A 170 -0.38 -6.88 14.26
N ARG A 171 0.72 -6.56 13.58
CA ARG A 171 1.86 -7.48 13.40
C ARG A 171 2.50 -7.90 14.71
N ASP A 172 2.75 -9.20 14.81
CA ASP A 172 3.47 -9.78 15.94
C ASP A 172 4.96 -9.41 15.93
N THR A 173 5.53 -9.06 14.78
CA THR A 173 6.97 -8.75 14.58
C THR A 173 7.36 -7.29 14.86
N LEU A 174 6.39 -6.41 15.07
CA LEU A 174 6.59 -4.97 15.28
C LEU A 174 7.39 -4.69 16.56
N ARG A 175 8.60 -4.13 16.45
CA ARG A 175 9.51 -3.90 17.60
C ARG A 175 9.27 -2.54 18.24
N VAL A 176 8.32 -2.49 19.16
CA VAL A 176 8.02 -1.29 19.95
C VAL A 176 8.56 -1.39 21.38
N SER A 177 9.12 -0.30 21.90
CA SER A 177 9.56 -0.21 23.31
C SER A 177 8.39 -0.24 24.30
N SER A 178 7.22 0.25 23.89
CA SER A 178 6.01 0.24 24.72
C SER A 178 4.76 0.22 23.84
N GLU A 179 3.78 -0.60 24.24
CA GLU A 179 2.45 -0.63 23.60
C GLU A 179 1.72 0.71 23.69
N LYS A 180 2.14 1.61 24.60
CA LYS A 180 1.63 2.99 24.64
C LYS A 180 1.86 3.73 23.31
N ILE A 181 2.95 3.44 22.61
CA ILE A 181 3.25 4.04 21.31
C ILE A 181 2.18 3.63 20.29
N VAL A 182 1.87 2.33 20.22
CA VAL A 182 0.84 1.77 19.35
C VAL A 182 -0.53 2.36 19.67
N TYR A 183 -0.89 2.48 20.95
CA TYR A 183 -2.13 3.14 21.35
C TYR A 183 -2.18 4.61 20.89
N ASN A 184 -1.12 5.38 21.13
CA ASN A 184 -1.08 6.79 20.74
C ASN A 184 -1.26 6.96 19.24
N VAL A 185 -0.59 6.13 18.44
CA VAL A 185 -0.74 6.11 16.98
C VAL A 185 -2.18 5.92 16.57
N ILE A 186 -2.84 4.89 17.12
CA ILE A 186 -4.21 4.55 16.74
C ILE A 186 -5.17 5.65 17.16
N TYR A 187 -4.96 6.24 18.34
CA TYR A 187 -5.75 7.37 18.81
C TYR A 187 -5.58 8.59 17.89
N HIS A 188 -4.34 8.97 17.56
CA HIS A 188 -4.07 10.12 16.69
C HIS A 188 -4.56 9.89 15.26
N TRP A 189 -4.39 8.68 14.72
CA TRP A 189 -4.94 8.34 13.42
C TRP A 189 -6.46 8.39 13.42
N GLY A 190 -7.12 7.83 14.44
CA GLY A 190 -8.57 7.87 14.55
C GLY A 190 -9.11 9.30 14.66
N LEU A 191 -8.42 10.19 15.39
CA LEU A 191 -8.77 11.61 15.45
C LEU A 191 -8.62 12.30 14.09
N GLU A 192 -7.52 12.03 13.37
CA GLU A 192 -7.29 12.59 12.05
C GLU A 192 -8.33 12.09 11.05
N GLU A 193 -8.71 10.82 11.13
CA GLU A 193 -9.73 10.23 10.27
C GLU A 193 -11.13 10.76 10.60
N CYS A 194 -11.44 10.98 11.88
CA CYS A 194 -12.64 11.72 12.29
C CYS A 194 -12.65 13.13 11.70
N ASN A 195 -11.52 13.85 11.71
CA ASN A 195 -11.42 15.18 11.11
C ASN A 195 -11.67 15.13 9.59
N ARG A 196 -11.09 14.16 8.88
CA ARG A 196 -11.31 13.96 7.43
C ARG A 196 -12.77 13.65 7.09
N MET A 197 -13.43 12.87 7.93
CA MET A 197 -14.84 12.52 7.77
C MET A 197 -15.78 13.58 8.36
N THR A 198 -15.26 14.68 8.91
CA THR A 198 -16.03 15.71 9.63
C THR A 198 -16.90 15.17 10.77
N LEU A 199 -16.45 14.07 11.39
CA LEU A 199 -17.13 13.41 12.50
C LEU A 199 -16.66 13.96 13.84
N SER A 200 -17.57 14.01 14.81
CA SER A 200 -17.22 14.29 16.20
C SER A 200 -16.40 13.15 16.82
N LYS A 201 -15.56 13.49 17.81
CA LYS A 201 -14.69 12.57 18.56
C LYS A 201 -15.44 11.44 19.26
N TYR A 202 -16.75 11.60 19.50
CA TYR A 202 -17.57 10.55 20.08
C TYR A 202 -17.71 9.32 19.18
N HIS A 203 -17.54 9.47 17.86
CA HIS A 203 -17.59 8.35 16.91
C HIS A 203 -16.23 7.66 16.73
N LEU A 204 -15.25 7.96 17.60
CA LEU A 204 -13.91 7.41 17.51
C LEU A 204 -13.89 5.87 17.60
N PRO A 205 -14.64 5.20 18.51
CA PRO A 205 -14.71 3.74 18.52
C PRO A 205 -15.22 3.13 17.21
N GLU A 206 -16.20 3.78 16.55
CA GLU A 206 -16.81 3.35 15.30
C GLU A 206 -15.87 3.54 14.11
N VAL A 207 -15.05 4.59 14.11
CA VAL A 207 -14.00 4.82 13.11
C VAL A 207 -12.87 3.80 13.27
N LEU A 208 -12.47 3.53 14.51
CA LEU A 208 -11.37 2.60 14.80
C LEU A 208 -11.74 1.13 14.57
N ARG A 209 -13.01 0.73 14.74
CA ARG A 209 -13.49 -0.65 14.51
C ARG A 209 -12.59 -1.68 15.20
N GLN A 210 -11.83 -2.48 14.45
CA GLN A 210 -10.95 -3.52 14.97
C GLN A 210 -9.59 -2.96 15.44
N LEU A 211 -9.17 -1.79 14.95
CA LEU A 211 -7.92 -1.13 15.36
C LEU A 211 -7.90 -0.83 16.85
N ARG A 212 -9.07 -0.61 17.47
CA ARG A 212 -9.19 -0.36 18.92
C ARG A 212 -8.56 -1.47 19.77
N TYR A 213 -8.42 -2.67 19.22
CA TYR A 213 -7.88 -3.85 19.87
C TYR A 213 -6.44 -4.19 19.52
N ALA A 214 -5.82 -3.48 18.58
CA ALA A 214 -4.45 -3.75 18.16
C ALA A 214 -3.39 -3.46 19.26
N PRO A 215 -3.55 -2.47 20.16
CA PRO A 215 -2.64 -2.31 21.28
C PRO A 215 -2.75 -3.48 22.26
N ARG A 216 -1.61 -3.99 22.72
CA ARG A 216 -1.60 -5.09 23.70
C ARG A 216 -1.69 -4.54 25.11
N TYR A 217 -2.90 -4.11 25.49
CA TYR A 217 -3.13 -3.42 26.75
C TYR A 217 -2.65 -4.21 27.99
N GLY A 218 -2.66 -5.55 27.95
CA GLY A 218 -2.18 -6.40 29.04
C GLY A 218 -0.65 -6.39 29.25
N LEU A 219 0.10 -5.76 28.35
CA LEU A 219 1.55 -5.55 28.45
C LEU A 219 1.91 -4.13 28.89
N MET A 220 0.95 -3.20 28.90
CA MET A 220 1.20 -1.84 29.36
C MET A 220 1.42 -1.78 30.87
N LYS A 221 2.18 -0.79 31.33
CA LYS A 221 2.32 -0.53 32.77
C LYS A 221 1.03 0.07 33.32
N LYS A 222 0.68 -0.20 34.59
CA LYS A 222 -0.49 0.41 35.26
C LYS A 222 -0.48 1.95 35.22
N LYS A 223 0.70 2.57 35.22
CA LYS A 223 0.86 4.03 35.10
C LYS A 223 0.59 4.57 33.67
N GLU A 224 0.75 3.73 32.66
CA GLU A 224 0.51 4.06 31.25
C GLU A 224 -0.96 3.91 30.89
N PHE A 225 -1.64 2.94 31.52
CA PHE A 225 -3.08 2.71 31.36
C PHE A 225 -3.89 3.78 32.11
N LYS A 226 -4.39 4.79 31.38
CA LYS A 226 -5.09 5.98 31.92
C LYS A 226 -6.49 6.13 31.34
N ARG A 227 -7.34 6.92 32.01
CA ARG A 227 -8.74 7.21 31.58
C ARG A 227 -8.92 7.59 30.11
N LYS A 228 -7.94 8.20 29.44
CA LYS A 228 -8.04 8.51 27.99
C LYS A 228 -8.27 7.26 27.12
N MET A 229 -7.86 6.09 27.57
CA MET A 229 -8.10 4.82 26.90
C MET A 229 -9.55 4.33 27.06
N GLU A 230 -10.33 4.88 28.01
CA GLU A 230 -11.78 4.69 28.13
C GLU A 230 -12.53 5.29 26.92
N GLU A 231 -11.93 6.25 26.21
CA GLU A 231 -12.55 6.86 25.01
C GLU A 231 -12.60 5.91 23.82
N ILE A 232 -11.72 4.90 23.78
CA ILE A 232 -11.60 3.95 22.66
C ILE A 232 -12.25 2.59 22.99
N LEU A 233 -12.20 2.19 24.26
CA LEU A 233 -12.64 0.88 24.74
C LEU A 233 -14.03 0.96 25.36
N GLU A 234 -14.81 -0.11 25.22
CA GLU A 234 -16.09 -0.19 25.94
C GLU A 234 -15.84 -0.32 27.45
N GLU A 235 -16.78 0.18 28.25
CA GLU A 235 -16.62 0.23 29.71
C GLU A 235 -16.37 -1.17 30.33
N LYS A 236 -17.01 -2.21 29.78
CA LYS A 236 -16.80 -3.61 30.21
C LYS A 236 -15.38 -4.08 29.92
N GLU A 237 -14.84 -3.74 28.76
CA GLU A 237 -13.50 -4.12 28.31
C GLU A 237 -12.44 -3.40 29.12
N TRP A 238 -12.61 -2.10 29.32
CA TRP A 238 -11.77 -1.26 30.16
C TRP A 238 -11.64 -1.82 31.57
N ARG A 239 -12.76 -2.13 32.23
CA ARG A 239 -12.78 -2.71 33.58
C ARG A 239 -12.07 -4.07 33.61
N ARG A 240 -12.27 -4.91 32.61
CA ARG A 240 -11.61 -6.23 32.51
C ARG A 240 -10.10 -6.09 32.38
N ILE A 241 -9.62 -5.19 31.52
CA ILE A 241 -8.18 -4.94 31.35
C ILE A 241 -7.58 -4.32 32.63
N LYS A 242 -8.29 -3.39 33.27
CA LYS A 242 -7.85 -2.81 34.55
C LYS A 242 -7.70 -3.88 35.62
N PHE A 243 -8.69 -4.75 35.78
CA PHE A 243 -8.63 -5.89 36.70
C PHE A 243 -7.46 -6.82 36.37
N TYR A 244 -7.28 -7.16 35.10
CA TYR A 244 -6.16 -7.98 34.64
C TYR A 244 -4.79 -7.39 35.02
N LEU A 245 -4.58 -6.08 34.79
CA LEU A 245 -3.34 -5.40 35.15
C LEU A 245 -3.11 -5.35 36.68
N GLU A 246 -4.18 -5.24 37.47
CA GLU A 246 -4.09 -5.25 38.92
C GLU A 246 -3.73 -6.62 39.48
N GLU A 247 -4.37 -7.68 39.02
CA GLU A 247 -4.06 -9.03 39.48
C GLU A 247 -2.70 -9.52 38.96
N LYS A 248 -2.31 -9.15 37.74
CA LYS A 248 -0.97 -9.38 37.20
C LYS A 248 0.12 -8.69 38.04
N SER A 249 -0.14 -7.49 38.55
CA SER A 249 0.80 -6.80 39.45
C SER A 249 0.97 -7.48 40.81
N LYS A 250 0.02 -8.35 41.19
CA LYS A 250 0.06 -9.15 42.42
C LYS A 250 0.57 -10.59 42.19
N ASN A 251 1.10 -10.91 41.00
CA ASN A 251 1.54 -12.26 40.60
C ASN A 251 0.46 -13.35 40.75
N ARG A 252 -0.82 -13.01 40.58
CA ARG A 252 -1.91 -14.00 40.59
C ARG A 252 -2.17 -14.53 39.18
N HIS A 253 -2.65 -15.76 39.09
CA HIS A 253 -3.08 -16.32 37.81
C HIS A 253 -4.35 -15.61 37.33
N VAL A 254 -4.34 -15.13 36.09
CA VAL A 254 -5.49 -14.45 35.47
C VAL A 254 -5.65 -14.99 34.06
N ASP A 255 -6.90 -15.15 33.63
CA ASP A 255 -7.22 -15.57 32.27
C ASP A 255 -6.67 -14.58 31.23
N GLU A 256 -6.26 -15.11 30.08
CA GLU A 256 -5.78 -14.28 28.97
C GLU A 256 -6.86 -13.32 28.48
N LEU A 257 -6.47 -12.07 28.23
CA LEU A 257 -7.33 -11.10 27.54
C LEU A 257 -7.53 -11.49 26.06
N PRO A 258 -8.70 -11.17 25.47
CA PRO A 258 -9.00 -11.47 24.06
C PRO A 258 -8.04 -10.75 23.10
N ASN A 259 -8.11 -11.10 21.80
CA ASN A 259 -7.41 -10.41 20.71
C ASN A 259 -5.88 -10.29 20.89
N LYS A 260 -5.25 -11.30 21.50
CA LYS A 260 -3.79 -11.31 21.81
C LYS A 260 -3.34 -10.16 22.71
N MET A 261 -4.24 -9.46 23.42
CA MET A 261 -3.91 -8.30 24.25
C MET A 261 -2.95 -8.62 25.41
N SER A 262 -2.84 -9.89 25.79
CA SER A 262 -1.95 -10.38 26.84
C SER A 262 -0.63 -10.97 26.34
N LYS A 263 -0.49 -11.20 25.03
CA LYS A 263 0.64 -11.94 24.45
C LYS A 263 1.73 -10.97 23.98
N PRO A 264 3.01 -11.12 24.36
CA PRO A 264 4.08 -10.26 23.86
C PRO A 264 4.25 -10.34 22.35
N ARG A 265 4.69 -9.23 21.73
CA ARG A 265 5.13 -9.22 20.33
C ARG A 265 6.29 -10.20 20.18
N LEU A 266 6.27 -10.99 19.10
CA LEU A 266 7.32 -11.95 18.80
C LEU A 266 8.56 -11.17 18.37
N LEU A 267 9.53 -11.03 19.28
CA LEU A 267 10.88 -10.67 18.90
C LEU A 267 11.47 -11.89 18.18
N THR A 268 11.38 -11.91 16.85
CA THR A 268 12.20 -12.83 16.07
C THR A 268 13.66 -12.48 16.32
N SER A 269 14.33 -13.31 17.12
CA SER A 269 15.78 -13.21 17.35
C SER A 269 16.60 -13.79 16.19
N ASN A 270 15.98 -14.26 15.10
CA ASN A 270 16.64 -14.90 13.98
C ASN A 270 16.03 -14.53 12.61
N THR A 271 16.37 -13.36 12.07
CA THR A 271 16.22 -13.07 10.63
C THR A 271 17.39 -12.24 10.09
N LYS A 272 18.62 -12.64 10.42
CA LYS A 272 19.79 -12.33 9.58
C LYS A 272 19.97 -13.43 8.53
N THR A 273 19.03 -13.71 7.63
CA THR A 273 19.33 -14.66 6.51
C THR A 273 18.49 -14.61 5.24
N ASN A 274 17.29 -14.02 5.17
CA ASN A 274 16.49 -14.22 3.94
C ASN A 274 16.66 -13.19 2.83
N THR A 275 17.10 -11.97 3.10
CA THR A 275 17.33 -10.96 2.04
C THR A 275 18.62 -11.22 1.27
N LYS A 276 19.65 -11.80 1.91
CA LYS A 276 20.92 -12.18 1.24
C LYS A 276 20.83 -13.53 0.51
N ALA A 277 20.00 -14.46 0.97
CA ALA A 277 19.81 -15.75 0.31
C ALA A 277 19.10 -15.63 -1.04
N GLN A 278 18.12 -14.72 -1.17
CA GLN A 278 17.41 -14.50 -2.44
C GLN A 278 18.25 -13.73 -3.49
N LEU A 279 19.08 -12.78 -3.07
CA LEU A 279 20.05 -12.12 -3.97
C LEU A 279 21.13 -13.11 -4.46
N ASN A 280 21.63 -13.98 -3.57
CA ASN A 280 22.64 -14.99 -3.95
C ASN A 280 22.07 -16.13 -4.82
N ALA A 281 20.78 -16.49 -4.66
CA ALA A 281 20.12 -17.46 -5.53
C ALA A 281 19.95 -16.92 -6.97
N LYS A 282 19.67 -15.61 -7.10
CA LYS A 282 19.58 -14.92 -8.40
C LYS A 282 20.95 -14.75 -9.06
N GLU A 283 22.01 -14.54 -8.28
CA GLU A 283 23.40 -14.56 -8.78
C GLU A 283 23.84 -15.96 -9.25
N ARG A 284 23.37 -17.03 -8.61
CA ARG A 284 23.62 -18.42 -9.06
C ARG A 284 22.91 -18.74 -10.38
N LEU A 285 21.68 -18.26 -10.57
CA LEU A 285 20.95 -18.45 -11.83
C LEU A 285 21.67 -17.79 -13.01
N THR A 286 22.14 -16.54 -12.84
CA THR A 286 22.86 -15.81 -13.90
C THR A 286 24.26 -16.37 -14.21
N ARG A 287 24.87 -17.15 -13.29
CA ARG A 287 26.10 -17.92 -13.56
C ARG A 287 25.81 -19.19 -14.37
N CYS A 288 24.74 -19.92 -14.06
CA CYS A 288 24.32 -21.07 -14.87
C CYS A 288 23.94 -20.65 -16.28
N GLU A 289 23.20 -19.55 -16.45
CA GLU A 289 22.83 -19.01 -17.76
C GLU A 289 24.07 -18.58 -18.56
N ARG A 290 25.06 -17.94 -17.93
CA ARG A 290 26.34 -17.62 -18.59
C ARG A 290 27.16 -18.86 -18.95
N CYS A 291 27.15 -19.92 -18.13
CA CYS A 291 27.79 -21.18 -18.49
C CYS A 291 27.10 -21.84 -19.67
N ILE A 292 25.77 -21.86 -19.72
CA ILE A 292 25.01 -22.44 -20.83
C ILE A 292 25.27 -21.67 -22.12
N ILE A 293 25.25 -20.33 -22.08
CA ILE A 293 25.53 -19.49 -23.25
C ILE A 293 26.98 -19.70 -23.74
N ASN A 294 27.97 -19.78 -22.84
CA ASN A 294 29.35 -20.04 -23.23
C ASN A 294 29.56 -21.45 -23.79
N VAL A 295 28.87 -22.46 -23.24
CA VAL A 295 28.92 -23.84 -23.77
C VAL A 295 28.27 -23.91 -25.13
N LEU A 296 27.12 -23.27 -25.35
CA LEU A 296 26.44 -23.22 -26.64
C LEU A 296 27.28 -22.46 -27.69
N ALA A 297 27.91 -21.36 -27.32
CA ALA A 297 28.81 -20.60 -28.20
C ALA A 297 30.08 -21.38 -28.57
N CYS A 298 30.64 -22.17 -27.64
CA CYS A 298 31.73 -23.09 -27.94
C CYS A 298 31.27 -24.26 -28.82
N TRP A 299 30.03 -24.71 -28.66
CA TRP A 299 29.50 -25.81 -29.46
C TRP A 299 29.26 -25.39 -30.92
N THR A 300 28.79 -24.17 -31.16
CA THR A 300 28.65 -23.63 -32.52
C THR A 300 29.99 -23.42 -33.22
N ALA A 301 31.07 -23.15 -32.48
CA ALA A 301 32.41 -22.95 -33.05
C ALA A 301 33.16 -24.26 -33.38
N ILE A 302 32.66 -25.41 -32.94
CA ILE A 302 33.24 -26.74 -33.23
C ILE A 302 32.55 -27.41 -34.43
N PHE A 303 31.35 -26.95 -34.79
CA PHE A 303 30.52 -27.51 -35.86
C PHE A 303 30.32 -26.56 -37.05
N ASP A 304 31.09 -25.46 -37.11
CA ASP A 304 31.43 -24.69 -38.31
C ASP A 304 32.85 -25.11 -38.78
#